data_AF-Q4BW32-F1
#
_entry.id   AF-Q4BW32-F1
#
_cell.length_a   1.000
_cell.length_b   1.000
_cell.length_c   1.000
_cell.angle_alpha   90.00
_cell.angle_beta   90.00
_cell.angle_gamma   90.00
#
_symmetry.space_group_name_H-M   'P 1'
#
loop_
_entity.id
_entity.type
_entity.pdbx_description
1 polymer ?
#
loop_
_entity_poly.entity_id
_entity_poly.type
_entity_poly.pdbx_seq_one_letter_code
_entity_poly.pdbx_strand_id
1 'polypeptide(L)'
;MVDDLRLAASKMTGAERRSFQAEMCLKYCGGSARQTEIVFGWGRKNVQLGLHEKRTGIVCLGLQSVNSGCKKWEERYPIVAQSLKEIAEAHAQQNPTFNNPIAYTRLTAAEAIKQLRNLGYNGEEVPAASTMADILNCLGYRLRKVVKAKPKKKSRRRTLSSRI
;
A
#
# COMPACT_ATOMS: atom_id res chain seq x y z
N MET A 1 7.84 -34.60 22.01
CA MET A 1 6.82 -34.86 20.95
C MET A 1 5.67 -33.85 20.99
N VAL A 2 4.85 -33.79 22.05
CA VAL A 2 3.73 -32.82 22.13
C VAL A 2 4.24 -31.38 22.08
N ASP A 3 5.33 -31.08 22.80
CA ASP A 3 5.91 -29.74 22.83
C ASP A 3 6.53 -29.33 21.48
N ASP A 4 7.13 -30.28 20.75
CA ASP A 4 7.65 -30.02 19.40
C ASP A 4 6.54 -29.65 18.42
N LEU A 5 5.40 -30.35 18.49
CA LEU A 5 4.22 -30.06 17.67
C LEU A 5 3.59 -28.71 18.04
N ARG A 6 3.56 -28.36 19.33
CA ARG A 6 3.12 -27.03 19.79
C ARG A 6 4.06 -25.94 19.28
N LEU A 7 5.38 -26.17 19.36
CA LEU A 7 6.39 -25.26 18.84
C LEU A 7 6.24 -25.06 17.34
N ALA A 8 6.08 -26.13 16.56
CA ALA A 8 5.83 -26.05 15.12
C ALA A 8 4.57 -25.24 14.80
N ALA A 9 3.44 -25.53 15.47
CA ALA A 9 2.19 -24.79 15.28
C ALA A 9 2.32 -23.30 15.61
N SER A 10 3.14 -22.94 16.61
CA SER A 10 3.38 -21.54 17.00
C SER A 10 4.05 -20.71 15.90
N LYS A 11 4.84 -21.35 15.02
CA LYS A 11 5.54 -20.69 13.91
C LYS A 11 4.68 -20.49 12.66
N MET A 12 3.59 -21.23 12.54
CA MET A 12 2.62 -21.10 11.44
C MET A 12 1.57 -20.04 11.78
N THR A 13 0.86 -19.46 10.81
CA THR A 13 -0.27 -18.54 11.08
C THR A 13 -1.46 -18.83 10.18
N GLY A 14 -2.63 -18.28 10.54
CA GLY A 14 -3.83 -18.34 9.70
C GLY A 14 -4.26 -19.76 9.30
N ALA A 15 -4.47 -19.95 7.99
CA ALA A 15 -4.93 -21.21 7.41
C ALA A 15 -3.89 -22.34 7.52
N GLU A 16 -2.59 -22.03 7.38
CA GLU A 16 -1.51 -23.03 7.47
C GLU A 16 -1.45 -23.63 8.88
N ARG A 17 -1.61 -22.81 9.92
CA ARG A 17 -1.68 -23.31 11.29
C ARG A 17 -2.88 -24.24 11.46
N ARG A 18 -4.05 -23.87 10.93
CA ARG A 18 -5.27 -24.70 11.05
C ARG A 18 -5.16 -26.01 10.29
N SER A 19 -4.59 -26.01 9.09
CA SER A 19 -4.39 -27.22 8.30
C SER A 19 -3.48 -28.19 9.05
N PHE A 20 -2.33 -27.71 9.54
CA PHE A 20 -1.40 -28.50 10.36
C PHE A 20 -2.09 -29.11 11.59
N GLN A 21 -2.83 -28.28 12.35
CA GLN A 21 -3.56 -28.75 13.53
C GLN A 21 -4.61 -29.81 13.18
N ALA A 22 -5.30 -29.67 12.05
CA ALA A 22 -6.26 -30.66 11.56
C ALA A 22 -5.57 -31.98 11.18
N GLU A 23 -4.40 -31.95 10.56
CA GLU A 23 -3.63 -33.17 10.24
C GLU A 23 -3.19 -33.90 11.51
N MET A 24 -2.67 -33.16 12.49
CA MET A 24 -2.24 -33.73 13.77
C MET A 24 -3.43 -34.24 14.59
N CYS A 25 -4.58 -33.57 14.51
CA CYS A 25 -5.83 -34.03 15.11
C CYS A 25 -6.30 -35.37 14.51
N LEU A 26 -6.25 -35.52 13.19
CA LEU A 26 -6.58 -36.79 12.53
C LEU A 26 -5.60 -37.90 12.92
N LYS A 27 -4.30 -37.58 12.96
CA LYS A 27 -3.24 -38.56 13.23
C LYS A 27 -3.21 -39.05 14.69
N TYR A 28 -3.41 -38.16 15.66
CA TYR A 28 -3.18 -38.45 17.07
C TYR A 28 -4.42 -38.35 17.96
N CYS A 29 -5.50 -37.72 17.50
CA CYS A 29 -6.71 -37.49 18.29
C CYS A 29 -7.98 -38.01 17.60
N GLY A 30 -7.85 -38.88 16.60
CA GLY A 30 -8.98 -39.50 15.90
C GLY A 30 -9.97 -38.51 15.28
N GLY A 31 -9.51 -37.29 14.93
CA GLY A 31 -10.39 -36.23 14.43
C GLY A 31 -11.21 -35.51 15.51
N SER A 32 -11.00 -35.81 16.80
CA SER A 32 -11.70 -35.16 17.91
C SER A 32 -11.04 -33.84 18.30
N ALA A 33 -11.71 -32.73 17.99
CA ALA A 33 -11.25 -31.41 18.40
C ALA A 33 -11.20 -31.25 19.93
N ARG A 34 -12.05 -31.95 20.68
CA ARG A 34 -12.03 -31.95 22.15
C ARG A 34 -10.77 -32.62 22.70
N GLN A 35 -10.40 -33.78 22.16
CA GLN A 35 -9.16 -34.45 22.55
C GLN A 35 -7.93 -33.64 22.14
N THR A 36 -7.97 -33.00 20.97
CA THR A 36 -6.88 -32.15 20.47
C THR A 36 -6.61 -30.97 21.41
N GLU A 37 -7.65 -30.34 21.95
CA GLU A 37 -7.48 -29.28 22.95
C GLU A 37 -6.86 -29.82 24.25
N ILE A 38 -7.30 -30.98 24.74
CA ILE A 38 -6.76 -31.59 25.96
C ILE A 38 -5.27 -31.95 25.79
N VAL A 39 -4.90 -32.55 24.65
CA VAL A 39 -3.54 -33.02 24.39
C VAL A 39 -2.61 -31.87 24.01
N PHE A 40 -3.01 -31.04 23.05
CA PHE A 40 -2.14 -30.02 22.45
C PHE A 40 -2.43 -28.60 22.92
N GLY A 41 -3.53 -28.33 23.62
CA GLY A 41 -3.91 -26.98 24.03
C GLY A 41 -4.43 -26.10 22.90
N TRP A 42 -4.75 -26.69 21.74
CA TRP A 42 -5.26 -25.93 20.59
C TRP A 42 -6.76 -25.73 20.66
N GLY A 43 -7.21 -24.50 20.42
CA GLY A 43 -8.62 -24.13 20.54
C GLY A 43 -9.53 -24.95 19.61
N ARG A 44 -10.60 -25.53 20.18
CA ARG A 44 -11.52 -26.45 19.49
C ARG A 44 -12.08 -25.88 18.18
N LYS A 45 -12.50 -24.61 18.17
CA LYS A 45 -13.09 -23.96 16.99
C LYS A 45 -12.12 -23.90 15.80
N ASN A 46 -10.83 -23.64 16.06
CA ASN A 46 -9.81 -23.61 15.01
C ASN A 46 -9.54 -25.00 14.44
N VAL A 47 -9.47 -26.02 15.29
CA VAL A 47 -9.28 -27.41 14.86
C VAL A 47 -10.49 -27.91 14.07
N GLN A 48 -11.71 -27.62 14.53
CA GLN A 48 -12.94 -27.95 13.80
C GLN A 48 -12.99 -27.28 12.43
N LEU A 49 -12.64 -26.00 12.36
CA LEU A 49 -12.56 -25.29 11.09
C LEU A 49 -11.54 -25.94 10.15
N GLY A 50 -10.31 -26.22 10.63
CA GLY A 50 -9.29 -26.90 9.84
C GLY A 50 -9.71 -28.29 9.35
N LEU A 51 -10.44 -29.06 10.17
CA LEU A 51 -11.00 -30.35 9.78
C LEU A 51 -12.05 -30.20 8.68
N HIS A 52 -12.92 -29.19 8.78
CA HIS A 52 -13.91 -28.90 7.75
C HIS A 52 -13.25 -28.43 6.44
N GLU A 53 -12.27 -27.52 6.52
CA GLU A 53 -11.48 -27.04 5.38
C GLU A 53 -10.78 -28.22 4.66
N LYS A 54 -10.18 -29.13 5.43
CA LYS A 54 -9.55 -30.35 4.89
C LYS A 54 -10.56 -31.30 4.25
N ARG A 55 -11.77 -31.42 4.81
CA ARG A 55 -12.85 -32.27 4.26
C ARG A 55 -13.42 -31.71 2.96
N THR A 56 -13.58 -30.39 2.85
CA THR A 56 -14.19 -29.74 1.68
C THR A 56 -13.18 -29.34 0.61
N GLY A 57 -11.89 -29.27 0.96
CA GLY A 57 -10.84 -28.72 0.10
C GLY A 57 -10.89 -27.19 -0.04
N ILE A 58 -11.73 -26.50 0.75
CA ILE A 58 -11.92 -25.05 0.69
C ILE A 58 -11.28 -24.42 1.92
N VAL A 59 -10.38 -23.46 1.71
CA VAL A 59 -9.77 -22.67 2.79
C VAL A 59 -10.64 -21.46 3.11
N CYS A 60 -11.07 -21.33 4.37
CA CYS A 60 -11.82 -20.18 4.84
C CYS A 60 -10.87 -19.00 5.11
N LEU A 61 -11.02 -17.95 4.32
CA LEU A 61 -10.32 -16.68 4.54
C LEU A 61 -11.04 -15.89 5.63
N GLY A 62 -10.27 -15.37 6.60
CA GLY A 62 -10.83 -14.54 7.66
C GLY A 62 -11.27 -13.18 7.10
N LEU A 63 -12.37 -12.61 7.61
CA LEU A 63 -12.86 -11.30 7.20
C LEU A 63 -11.78 -10.20 7.30
N GLN A 64 -10.90 -10.29 8.30
CA GLN A 64 -9.77 -9.38 8.45
C GLN A 64 -8.84 -9.42 7.23
N SER A 65 -8.53 -10.58 6.65
CA SER A 65 -7.64 -10.65 5.47
C SER A 65 -8.22 -9.98 4.22
N VAL A 66 -9.55 -9.85 4.15
CA VAL A 66 -10.26 -9.30 2.97
C VAL A 66 -10.72 -7.85 3.19
N ASN A 67 -11.04 -7.49 4.43
CA ASN A 67 -11.74 -6.25 4.78
C ASN A 67 -11.03 -5.44 5.88
N SER A 68 -9.78 -5.79 6.22
CA SER A 68 -8.95 -4.95 7.10
C SER A 68 -8.16 -3.91 6.29
N GLY A 69 -7.87 -2.80 6.96
CA GLY A 69 -7.15 -1.66 6.39
C GLY A 69 -8.06 -0.49 6.07
N CYS A 70 -7.53 0.73 6.27
CA CYS A 70 -8.16 1.93 5.75
C CYS A 70 -7.99 1.95 4.23
N LYS A 71 -9.10 1.99 3.49
CA LYS A 71 -9.07 2.21 2.03
C LYS A 71 -8.25 3.45 1.69
N LYS A 72 -7.57 3.43 0.55
CA LYS A 72 -6.86 4.61 0.07
C LYS A 72 -7.83 5.79 -0.03
N TRP A 73 -7.33 7.01 0.18
CA TRP A 73 -8.17 8.21 0.09
C TRP A 73 -8.83 8.32 -1.28
N GLU A 74 -8.10 7.98 -2.35
CA GLU A 74 -8.58 7.99 -3.73
C GLU A 74 -9.75 7.02 -3.98
N GLU A 75 -9.77 5.88 -3.26
CA GLU A 75 -10.86 4.91 -3.35
C GLU A 75 -12.10 5.37 -2.57
N ARG A 76 -11.90 6.18 -1.52
CA ARG A 76 -13.01 6.74 -0.72
C ARG A 76 -13.65 7.94 -1.39
N TYR A 77 -12.85 8.78 -2.05
CA TYR A 77 -13.30 10.02 -2.68
C TYR A 77 -12.88 10.06 -4.16
N PRO A 78 -13.44 9.19 -5.03
CA PRO A 78 -12.98 9.05 -6.41
C PRO A 78 -13.15 10.34 -7.22
N ILE A 79 -14.22 11.11 -6.97
CA ILE A 79 -14.50 12.37 -7.66
C ILE A 79 -13.44 13.43 -7.27
N VAL A 80 -13.18 13.58 -5.97
CA VAL A 80 -12.20 14.54 -5.45
C VAL A 80 -10.78 14.17 -5.91
N ALA A 81 -10.48 12.87 -5.96
CA ALA A 81 -9.21 12.38 -6.47
C ALA A 81 -9.02 12.65 -7.96
N GLN A 82 -10.10 12.57 -8.75
CA GLN A 82 -10.06 12.93 -10.16
C GLN A 82 -9.78 14.43 -10.33
N SER A 83 -10.47 15.30 -9.60
CA SER A 83 -10.20 16.74 -9.61
C SER A 83 -8.77 17.07 -9.15
N LEU A 84 -8.26 16.34 -8.15
CA LEU A 84 -6.86 16.48 -7.71
C LEU A 84 -5.87 16.11 -8.82
N LYS A 85 -6.15 15.07 -9.61
CA LYS A 85 -5.31 14.69 -10.76
C LYS A 85 -5.30 15.77 -11.83
N GLU A 86 -6.46 16.34 -12.16
CA GLU A 86 -6.56 17.43 -13.14
C GLU A 86 -5.77 18.66 -12.69
N ILE A 87 -5.89 19.02 -11.41
CA ILE A 87 -5.08 20.08 -10.79
C ILE A 87 -3.58 19.72 -10.88
N ALA A 88 -3.20 18.50 -10.52
CA ALA A 88 -1.80 18.08 -10.53
C ALA A 88 -1.21 18.06 -11.94
N GLU A 89 -1.97 17.61 -12.95
CA GLU A 89 -1.57 17.59 -14.36
C GLU A 89 -1.37 18.98 -14.93
N ALA A 90 -2.23 19.95 -14.59
CA ALA A 90 -2.05 21.34 -15.01
C ALA A 90 -0.73 21.95 -14.50
N HIS A 91 -0.22 21.45 -13.36
CA HIS A 91 1.07 21.85 -12.77
C HIS A 91 2.21 20.88 -13.08
N ALA A 92 1.94 19.79 -13.79
CA ALA A 92 2.91 18.75 -14.09
C ALA A 92 3.84 19.17 -15.23
N GLN A 93 5.11 18.80 -15.08
CA GLN A 93 6.10 18.90 -16.11
C GLN A 93 6.77 17.55 -16.29
N GLN A 94 6.88 17.12 -17.55
CA GLN A 94 7.63 15.92 -17.87
C GLN A 94 9.09 16.09 -17.44
N ASN A 95 9.70 15.00 -16.96
CA ASN A 95 11.10 15.02 -16.59
C ASN A 95 11.95 15.49 -17.78
N PRO A 96 12.72 16.60 -17.65
CA PRO A 96 13.51 17.14 -18.76
C PRO A 96 14.51 16.15 -19.34
N THR A 97 14.97 15.18 -18.55
CA THR A 97 15.93 14.16 -18.98
C THR A 97 15.25 12.93 -19.62
N PHE A 98 13.92 12.83 -19.59
CA PHE A 98 13.13 11.71 -20.15
C PHE A 98 13.53 10.30 -19.70
N ASN A 99 14.41 10.16 -18.71
CA ASN A 99 14.89 8.86 -18.22
C ASN A 99 13.85 8.09 -17.39
N ASN A 100 12.74 8.70 -17.01
CA ASN A 100 11.65 8.04 -16.29
C ASN A 100 10.29 8.67 -16.64
N PRO A 101 9.19 7.92 -16.47
CA PRO A 101 7.82 8.41 -16.71
C PRO A 101 7.28 9.28 -15.55
N ILE A 102 8.13 9.71 -14.60
CA ILE A 102 7.68 10.46 -13.42
C ILE A 102 7.35 11.89 -13.83
N ALA A 103 6.12 12.32 -13.56
CA ALA A 103 5.69 13.71 -13.68
C ALA A 103 6.13 14.48 -12.43
N TYR A 104 6.96 15.51 -12.63
CA TYR A 104 7.32 16.43 -11.54
C TYR A 104 6.28 17.53 -11.48
N THR A 105 5.74 17.77 -10.29
CA THR A 105 4.78 18.84 -10.06
C THR A 105 5.42 19.98 -9.28
N ARG A 106 4.94 21.20 -9.55
CA ARG A 106 5.23 22.40 -8.73
C ARG A 106 4.16 22.62 -7.65
N LEU A 107 3.12 21.79 -7.69
CA LEU A 107 1.99 21.85 -6.78
C LEU A 107 2.42 21.39 -5.39
N THR A 108 2.38 22.30 -4.43
CA THR A 108 2.57 21.95 -3.02
C THR A 108 1.27 21.38 -2.47
N ALA A 109 1.37 20.56 -1.42
CA ALA A 109 0.19 20.00 -0.77
C ALA A 109 -0.78 21.08 -0.24
N ALA A 110 -0.26 22.19 0.29
CA ALA A 110 -1.07 23.31 0.76
C ALA A 110 -1.84 23.99 -0.39
N GLU A 111 -1.20 24.15 -1.55
CA GLU A 111 -1.84 24.74 -2.72
C GLU A 111 -2.89 23.79 -3.34
N ALA A 112 -2.62 22.48 -3.36
CA ALA A 112 -3.58 21.46 -3.76
C ALA A 112 -4.85 21.51 -2.89
N ILE A 113 -4.68 21.58 -1.56
CA ILE A 113 -5.78 21.73 -0.60
C ILE A 113 -6.58 23.00 -0.87
N LYS A 114 -5.89 24.12 -1.11
CA LYS A 114 -6.55 25.40 -1.41
C LYS A 114 -7.37 25.33 -2.69
N GLN A 115 -6.83 24.74 -3.76
CA GLN A 115 -7.55 24.59 -5.02
C GLN A 115 -8.74 23.64 -4.91
N LEU A 116 -8.61 22.52 -4.18
CA LEU A 116 -9.76 21.65 -3.90
C LEU A 116 -10.85 22.38 -3.10
N ARG A 117 -10.49 23.19 -2.11
CA ARG A 117 -11.47 24.01 -1.37
C ARG A 117 -12.15 25.05 -2.26
N ASN A 118 -11.42 25.65 -3.20
CA ASN A 118 -12.00 26.58 -4.17
C ASN A 118 -13.00 25.90 -5.12
N LEU A 119 -12.86 24.59 -5.36
CA LEU A 119 -13.84 23.78 -6.10
C LEU A 119 -15.06 23.39 -5.25
N GLY A 120 -15.07 23.72 -3.95
CA GLY A 120 -16.18 23.48 -3.03
C GLY A 120 -16.01 22.24 -2.14
N TYR A 121 -14.93 21.48 -2.27
CA TYR A 121 -14.67 20.31 -1.41
C TYR A 121 -14.27 20.75 0.00
N ASN A 122 -14.88 20.15 1.03
CA ASN A 122 -14.71 20.57 2.42
C ASN A 122 -14.74 19.40 3.41
N GLY A 123 -14.35 19.67 4.65
CA GLY A 123 -14.43 18.71 5.76
C GLY A 123 -13.55 17.47 5.55
N GLU A 124 -14.16 16.29 5.67
CA GLU A 124 -13.50 14.97 5.58
C GLU A 124 -12.93 14.65 4.19
N GLU A 125 -13.43 15.34 3.14
CA GLU A 125 -13.00 15.10 1.76
C GLU A 125 -11.60 15.65 1.48
N VAL A 126 -11.20 16.71 2.18
CA VAL A 126 -9.93 17.40 1.97
C VAL A 126 -8.96 17.02 3.10
N PRO A 127 -7.96 16.17 2.83
CA PRO A 127 -7.09 15.65 3.87
C PRO A 127 -6.11 16.71 4.37
N ALA A 128 -5.46 16.44 5.50
CA ALA A 128 -4.38 17.26 6.04
C ALA A 128 -3.19 17.35 5.07
N ALA A 129 -2.37 18.39 5.21
CA ALA A 129 -1.27 18.68 4.28
C ALA A 129 -0.25 17.54 4.15
N SER A 130 0.07 16.83 5.22
CA SER A 130 0.95 15.64 5.19
C SER A 130 0.34 14.52 4.34
N THR A 131 -0.90 14.14 4.65
CA THR A 131 -1.66 13.12 3.93
C THR A 131 -1.84 13.49 2.46
N MET A 132 -2.09 14.77 2.15
CA MET A 132 -2.17 15.26 0.78
C MET A 132 -0.84 15.08 0.01
N ALA A 133 0.30 15.32 0.66
CA ALA A 133 1.60 15.07 0.06
C ALA A 133 1.80 13.57 -0.25
N ASP A 134 1.39 12.69 0.67
CA ASP A 134 1.46 11.24 0.48
C ASP A 134 0.54 10.76 -0.64
N ILE A 135 -0.67 11.31 -0.75
CA ILE A 135 -1.61 11.04 -1.85
C ILE A 135 -1.00 11.47 -3.19
N LEU A 136 -0.47 12.69 -3.29
CA LEU A 136 0.18 13.16 -4.52
C LEU A 136 1.36 12.26 -4.92
N ASN A 137 2.16 11.83 -3.95
CA ASN A 137 3.26 10.88 -4.21
C ASN A 137 2.76 9.51 -4.68
N CYS A 138 1.68 8.98 -4.07
CA CYS A 138 1.04 7.72 -4.48
C CYS A 138 0.49 7.79 -5.91
N LEU A 139 -0.09 8.95 -6.28
CA LEU A 139 -0.57 9.25 -7.63
C LEU A 139 0.56 9.47 -8.65
N GLY A 140 1.82 9.48 -8.22
CA GLY A 140 2.98 9.64 -9.09
C GLY A 140 3.43 11.10 -9.30
N TYR A 141 2.80 12.06 -8.63
CA TYR A 141 3.13 13.48 -8.70
C TYR A 141 4.15 13.86 -7.63
N ARG A 142 5.43 13.89 -8.00
CA ARG A 142 6.50 14.21 -7.04
C ARG A 142 6.81 15.69 -7.07
N LEU A 143 6.76 16.33 -5.91
CA LEU A 143 7.15 17.73 -5.77
C LEU A 143 8.64 17.90 -6.11
N ARG A 144 8.95 18.76 -7.08
CA ARG A 144 10.33 19.15 -7.38
C ARG A 144 10.44 20.65 -7.50
N LYS A 145 11.43 21.22 -6.82
CA LYS A 145 11.79 22.62 -7.05
C LYS A 145 12.33 22.75 -8.48
N VAL A 146 11.79 23.72 -9.20
CA VAL A 146 12.28 24.06 -10.54
C VAL A 146 13.69 24.57 -10.42
N VAL A 147 14.65 23.81 -10.93
CA VAL A 147 16.00 24.31 -11.13
C VAL A 147 15.98 25.14 -12.40
N LYS A 148 16.07 26.47 -12.26
CA LYS A 148 16.26 27.34 -13.43
C LYS A 148 17.57 26.96 -14.13
N ALA A 149 17.56 26.99 -15.45
CA ALA A 149 18.77 26.78 -16.24
C ALA A 149 19.84 27.77 -15.78
N LYS A 150 21.04 27.27 -15.45
CA LYS A 150 22.20 28.14 -15.20
C LYS A 150 22.74 28.56 -16.57
N PRO A 151 22.59 29.83 -17.00
CA PRO A 151 23.10 30.24 -18.30
C PRO A 151 24.62 30.08 -18.33
N LYS A 152 25.15 29.49 -19.41
CA LYS A 152 26.60 29.43 -19.62
C LYS A 152 27.10 30.86 -19.82
N LYS A 153 27.81 31.40 -18.82
CA LYS A 153 28.47 32.69 -18.94
C LYS A 153 29.49 32.63 -20.09
N LYS A 154 29.53 33.69 -20.92
CA LYS A 154 30.51 33.83 -22.01
C LYS A 154 31.92 33.61 -21.44
N SER A 155 32.74 32.79 -22.09
CA SER A 155 34.14 32.60 -21.72
C SER A 155 34.88 33.93 -21.83
N ARG A 156 35.84 34.19 -20.94
CA ARG A 156 36.68 35.42 -21.00
C ARG A 156 37.59 35.48 -22.24
N ARG A 157 37.80 34.36 -22.94
CA ARG A 157 38.57 34.35 -24.19
C ARG A 157 37.77 35.05 -25.30
N ARG A 158 38.34 36.11 -25.88
CA ARG A 158 37.81 36.73 -27.11
C ARG A 158 37.85 35.69 -28.22
N THR A 159 36.73 35.52 -28.92
CA THR A 159 36.68 34.77 -30.17
C THR A 159 37.65 35.41 -31.16
N LEU A 160 38.65 34.67 -31.63
CA LEU A 160 39.49 35.12 -32.74
C LEU A 160 38.63 35.11 -33.99
N SER A 161 38.38 36.29 -34.55
CA SER A 161 37.77 36.41 -35.87
C SER A 161 38.73 35.82 -36.89
N SER A 162 38.22 34.92 -37.74
CA SER A 162 38.92 34.53 -38.97
C SER A 162 39.10 35.77 -39.83
N ARG A 163 40.34 36.06 -40.25
CA ARG A 163 40.60 37.01 -41.35
C ARG A 163 40.19 36.32 -42.64
N ILE A 164 39.35 37.00 -43.42
CA ILE A 164 39.17 36.73 -44.86
C ILE A 164 40.37 37.38 -45.57
#